data_AF-A0A1F7UYL0-F1
#
_entry.id   AF-A0A1F7UYL0-F1
#
_cell.length_a   1.000
_cell.length_b   1.000
_cell.length_c   1.000
_cell.angle_alpha   90.00
_cell.angle_beta   90.00
_cell.angle_gamma   90.00
#
_symmetry.space_group_name_H-M   'P 1'
#
loop_
_entity.id
_entity.type
_entity.pdbx_description
1 polymer ?
#
loop_
_entity_poly.entity_id
_entity_poly.type
_entity_poly.pdbx_seq_one_letter_code
_entity_poly.pdbx_strand_id
1 'polypeptide(L)'
;MSNAANRYSISRQPEGVERVWKALERLGHKAKGHVPQFENNTLLKFWLASVRGRHELHGDRPKADAYARFLEGAGVALPSESHGLLIDLERINQLSGYFYSDALWIERDAEWLAARVRKLEAAIIVAEQSEDVDETKVSDVGESDIVEHAAVAEGEDDEDEVDASDTIADGLRPVQSDPTDRFDSAMARLEALRERAEQIDAVDQKIQAAESEFQRLDVDLERKRQELEAFNPKIAEKMTAQPSIELRLIQAQQEVSVLEAQLAAAREKLDEAMTESGQLTGEIESAICARDEASKALNAVEAECDAVITSCDTLEKQKKALELSAAEREEMVRIEALLRLLDSLGT
;
A
#
# COMPACT_ATOMS: atom_id res chain seq x y z
N MET A 1 -15.73 8.55 -26.10
CA MET A 1 -16.62 8.48 -24.92
C MET A 1 -15.74 8.66 -23.69
N SER A 2 -15.66 9.88 -23.15
CA SER A 2 -14.78 10.23 -22.04
C SER A 2 -15.39 9.79 -20.71
N ASN A 3 -14.69 8.91 -20.00
CA ASN A 3 -15.12 8.34 -18.73
C ASN A 3 -15.28 9.45 -17.67
N ALA A 4 -16.52 9.80 -17.34
CA ALA A 4 -16.88 10.78 -16.31
C ALA A 4 -16.65 10.28 -14.87
N ALA A 5 -15.64 9.42 -14.67
CA ALA A 5 -15.40 8.67 -13.43
C ALA A 5 -14.45 9.39 -12.43
N ASN A 6 -13.70 10.41 -12.85
CA ASN A 6 -12.76 11.14 -11.98
C ASN A 6 -13.32 12.50 -11.55
N ARG A 7 -14.34 12.52 -10.68
CA ARG A 7 -14.96 13.78 -10.24
C ARG A 7 -14.47 14.30 -8.87
N TYR A 8 -13.47 13.66 -8.27
CA TYR A 8 -12.87 14.11 -7.01
C TYR A 8 -11.35 14.29 -7.20
N SER A 9 -10.94 15.52 -7.47
CA SER A 9 -9.58 15.98 -7.24
C SER A 9 -9.51 16.59 -5.83
N ILE A 10 -8.31 16.80 -5.28
CA ILE A 10 -8.11 17.50 -3.99
C ILE A 10 -8.86 18.85 -3.96
N SER A 11 -9.15 19.46 -5.11
CA SER A 11 -9.95 20.71 -5.19
C SER A 11 -11.48 20.56 -4.99
N ARG A 12 -12.02 19.34 -4.93
CA ARG A 12 -13.47 19.10 -4.71
C ARG A 12 -13.67 18.06 -3.60
N GLN A 13 -13.76 18.54 -2.37
CA GLN A 13 -14.12 17.69 -1.24
C GLN A 13 -15.59 17.22 -1.34
N PRO A 14 -15.90 15.98 -0.91
CA PRO A 14 -17.29 15.56 -0.79
C PRO A 14 -17.97 16.27 0.41
N GLU A 15 -19.30 16.47 0.35
CA GLU A 15 -20.05 17.26 1.34
C GLU A 15 -19.96 16.67 2.75
N GLY A 16 -19.47 17.46 3.73
CA GLY A 16 -19.39 17.16 5.17
C GLY A 16 -18.24 16.23 5.59
N VAL A 17 -17.11 16.36 4.89
CA VAL A 17 -15.86 15.62 5.13
C VAL A 17 -15.29 15.84 6.54
N GLU A 18 -15.58 16.98 7.17
CA GLU A 18 -15.18 17.31 8.54
C GLU A 18 -15.55 16.24 9.57
N ARG A 19 -16.75 15.65 9.41
CA ARG A 19 -17.21 14.59 10.32
C ARG A 19 -16.40 13.32 10.14
N VAL A 20 -15.97 13.02 8.91
CA VAL A 20 -15.13 11.87 8.58
C VAL A 20 -13.72 12.09 9.13
N TRP A 21 -13.13 13.27 8.95
CA TRP A 21 -11.83 13.61 9.52
C TRP A 21 -11.82 13.49 11.04
N LYS A 22 -12.78 14.13 11.72
CA LYS A 22 -12.92 14.01 13.18
C LYS A 22 -13.17 12.57 13.63
N ALA A 23 -13.84 11.75 12.83
CA ALA A 23 -14.04 10.34 13.16
C ALA A 23 -12.79 9.49 12.96
N LEU A 24 -11.98 9.77 11.94
CA LEU A 24 -10.71 9.10 11.68
C LEU A 24 -9.65 9.51 12.72
N GLU A 25 -9.57 10.78 13.10
CA GLU A 25 -8.74 11.26 14.21
C GLU A 25 -9.12 10.55 15.51
N ARG A 26 -10.42 10.47 15.84
CA ARG A 26 -10.89 9.71 17.01
C ARG A 26 -10.56 8.22 16.92
N LEU A 27 -10.59 7.64 15.72
CA LEU A 27 -10.19 6.25 15.53
C LEU A 27 -8.71 6.08 15.86
N GLY A 28 -7.85 7.00 15.38
CA GLY A 28 -6.43 7.05 15.71
C GLY A 28 -6.14 7.20 17.21
N HIS A 29 -6.85 8.10 17.89
CA HIS A 29 -6.70 8.26 19.34
C HIS A 29 -7.15 7.03 20.13
N LYS A 30 -8.24 6.38 19.72
CA LYS A 30 -8.69 5.12 20.33
C LYS A 30 -7.75 3.95 20.09
N ALA A 31 -7.00 4.01 18.99
CA ALA A 31 -6.08 2.97 18.58
C ALA A 31 -4.77 2.98 19.39
N LYS A 32 -4.59 3.84 20.43
CA LYS A 32 -3.35 3.93 21.24
C LYS A 32 -2.06 3.94 20.39
N GLY A 33 -2.00 4.76 19.35
CA GLY A 33 -0.84 4.82 18.46
C GLY A 33 -0.81 3.76 17.35
N HIS A 34 -1.81 2.88 17.26
CA HIS A 34 -1.98 1.98 16.13
C HIS A 34 -2.52 2.72 14.90
N VAL A 35 -2.03 2.29 13.74
CA VAL A 35 -2.52 2.75 12.44
C VAL A 35 -3.94 2.19 12.23
N PRO A 36 -4.94 3.02 11.89
CA PRO A 36 -6.26 2.54 11.50
C PRO A 36 -6.20 1.58 10.30
N GLN A 37 -6.86 0.43 10.45
CA GLN A 37 -6.87 -0.66 9.47
C GLN A 37 -8.30 -1.02 9.05
N PHE A 38 -8.45 -1.34 7.77
CA PHE A 38 -9.65 -1.93 7.20
C PHE A 38 -9.23 -3.09 6.29
N GLU A 39 -9.80 -4.29 6.47
CA GLU A 39 -9.41 -5.46 5.67
C GLU A 39 -9.59 -5.24 4.17
N ASN A 40 -10.58 -4.43 3.78
CA ASN A 40 -10.85 -4.11 2.39
C ASN A 40 -11.64 -2.81 2.24
N ASN A 41 -11.70 -2.33 0.99
CA ASN A 41 -12.37 -1.09 0.62
C ASN A 41 -13.88 -1.13 0.96
N THR A 42 -14.48 -2.32 0.94
CA THR A 42 -15.89 -2.51 1.31
C THR A 42 -16.15 -2.21 2.79
N LEU A 43 -15.27 -2.67 3.68
CA LEU A 43 -15.37 -2.37 5.12
C LEU A 43 -15.14 -0.89 5.42
N LEU A 44 -14.18 -0.25 4.73
CA LEU A 44 -13.99 1.20 4.81
C LEU A 44 -15.27 1.95 4.44
N LYS A 45 -15.94 1.57 3.34
CA LYS A 45 -17.20 2.18 2.91
C LYS A 45 -18.33 1.97 3.91
N PHE A 46 -18.45 0.77 4.48
CA PHE A 46 -19.45 0.51 5.53
C PHE A 46 -19.20 1.36 6.77
N TRP A 47 -17.93 1.53 7.17
CA TRP A 47 -17.55 2.41 8.26
C TRP A 47 -17.84 3.88 7.96
N LEU A 48 -17.47 4.37 6.77
CA LEU A 48 -17.75 5.74 6.34
C LEU A 48 -19.25 6.06 6.35
N ALA A 49 -20.09 5.09 5.97
CA ALA A 49 -21.54 5.22 6.02
C ALA A 49 -22.07 5.28 7.47
N SER A 50 -21.41 4.64 8.44
CA SER A 50 -21.86 4.58 9.83
C SER A 50 -21.49 5.84 10.64
N VAL A 51 -20.40 6.52 10.28
CA VAL A 51 -19.90 7.75 10.94
C VAL A 51 -20.93 8.89 10.96
N ARG A 52 -21.95 8.86 10.09
CA ARG A 52 -22.95 9.93 10.00
C ARG A 52 -24.18 9.77 10.90
N GLY A 53 -24.43 8.59 11.49
CA GLY A 53 -25.64 8.26 12.29
C GLY A 53 -26.93 8.28 11.44
N ARG A 54 -27.98 7.48 11.68
CA ARG A 54 -28.33 6.48 12.68
C ARG A 54 -28.51 5.09 12.04
N HIS A 55 -28.65 4.10 12.91
CA HIS A 55 -29.05 2.72 12.67
C HIS A 55 -29.94 2.45 11.44
N GLU A 56 -29.69 1.28 10.86
CA GLU A 56 -30.47 0.58 9.84
C GLU A 56 -30.30 1.13 8.43
N LEU A 57 -29.21 0.65 7.82
CA LEU A 57 -28.91 0.63 6.40
C LEU A 57 -28.70 2.01 5.72
N HIS A 58 -27.51 2.14 5.13
CA HIS A 58 -27.39 2.83 3.84
C HIS A 58 -27.65 4.35 3.87
N GLY A 59 -27.05 5.06 4.81
CA GLY A 59 -26.93 6.52 4.76
C GLY A 59 -26.00 6.98 3.64
N ASP A 60 -26.46 6.86 2.39
CA ASP A 60 -25.83 7.33 1.15
C ASP A 60 -24.54 6.59 0.74
N ARG A 61 -24.67 5.29 0.40
CA ARG A 61 -23.59 4.45 -0.15
C ARG A 61 -22.83 5.10 -1.32
N PRO A 62 -23.49 5.80 -2.26
CA PRO A 62 -22.78 6.59 -3.29
C PRO A 62 -21.84 7.66 -2.73
N LYS A 63 -22.20 8.30 -1.59
CA LYS A 63 -21.31 9.24 -0.91
C LYS A 63 -20.18 8.53 -0.19
N ALA A 64 -20.44 7.41 0.49
CA ALA A 64 -19.36 6.61 1.09
C ALA A 64 -18.36 6.12 0.04
N ASP A 65 -18.84 5.73 -1.14
CA ASP A 65 -18.02 5.36 -2.29
C ASP A 65 -17.19 6.55 -2.80
N ALA A 66 -17.80 7.73 -2.89
CA ALA A 66 -17.11 8.96 -3.25
C ALA A 66 -16.01 9.32 -2.25
N TYR A 67 -16.27 9.16 -0.96
CA TYR A 67 -15.28 9.39 0.10
C TYR A 67 -14.13 8.39 0.05
N ALA A 68 -14.41 7.10 -0.09
CA ALA A 68 -13.37 6.08 -0.21
C ALA A 68 -12.44 6.39 -1.39
N ARG A 69 -13.00 6.73 -2.56
CA ARG A 69 -12.21 7.15 -3.74
C ARG A 69 -11.42 8.42 -3.50
N PHE A 70 -11.98 9.39 -2.78
CA PHE A 70 -11.28 10.62 -2.43
C PHE A 70 -10.09 10.35 -1.50
N LEU A 71 -10.26 9.50 -0.48
CA LEU A 71 -9.18 9.13 0.44
C LEU A 71 -8.07 8.34 -0.29
N GLU A 72 -8.43 7.44 -1.20
CA GLU A 72 -7.45 6.73 -2.04
C GLU A 72 -6.72 7.70 -2.99
N GLY A 73 -7.46 8.55 -3.70
CA GLY A 73 -6.90 9.53 -4.63
C GLY A 73 -6.03 10.60 -3.96
N ALA A 74 -6.34 10.95 -2.71
CA ALA A 74 -5.52 11.84 -1.89
C ALA A 74 -4.30 11.13 -1.27
N GLY A 75 -4.13 9.81 -1.44
CA GLY A 75 -3.06 9.06 -0.80
C GLY A 75 -3.15 9.11 0.73
N VAL A 76 -4.38 9.06 1.25
CA VAL A 76 -4.70 8.94 2.68
C VAL A 76 -5.06 7.51 3.03
N ALA A 77 -5.90 6.87 2.21
CA ALA A 77 -6.19 5.45 2.30
C ALA A 77 -5.20 4.71 1.39
N LEU A 78 -4.30 3.94 2.00
CA LEU A 78 -3.19 3.29 1.33
C LEU A 78 -3.39 1.77 1.33
N PRO A 79 -3.37 1.11 0.16
CA PRO A 79 -3.46 -0.34 0.09
C PRO A 79 -2.17 -0.99 0.63
N SER A 80 -2.34 -2.01 1.47
CA SER A 80 -1.29 -2.86 2.03
C SER A 80 -1.58 -4.31 1.67
N GLU A 81 -0.54 -5.06 1.30
CA GLU A 81 -0.68 -6.48 0.97
C GLU A 81 -1.00 -7.33 2.20
N SER A 82 -0.50 -6.92 3.38
CA SER A 82 -0.63 -7.68 4.63
C SER A 82 -1.85 -7.27 5.47
N HIS A 83 -2.26 -6.00 5.41
CA HIS A 83 -3.28 -5.42 6.30
C HIS A 83 -4.49 -4.82 5.56
N GLY A 84 -4.59 -5.01 4.25
CA GLY A 84 -5.70 -4.52 3.43
C GLY A 84 -5.59 -3.03 3.11
N LEU A 85 -6.21 -2.17 3.91
CA LEU A 85 -6.20 -0.72 3.76
C LEU A 85 -5.79 -0.03 5.06
N LEU A 86 -4.73 0.75 4.96
CA LEU A 86 -4.18 1.56 6.05
C LEU A 86 -4.62 3.01 5.88
N ILE A 87 -5.03 3.67 6.96
CA ILE A 87 -5.33 5.10 6.92
C ILE A 87 -4.15 5.89 7.51
N ASP A 88 -3.56 6.74 6.69
CA ASP A 88 -2.48 7.63 7.11
C ASP A 88 -3.05 8.89 7.78
N LEU A 89 -3.02 8.91 9.11
CA LEU A 89 -3.48 10.03 9.91
C LEU A 89 -2.63 11.30 9.69
N GLU A 90 -1.35 11.18 9.35
CA GLU A 90 -0.50 12.33 9.06
C GLU A 90 -0.94 13.02 7.76
N ARG A 91 -1.31 12.24 6.75
CA ARG A 91 -1.88 12.75 5.49
C ARG A 91 -3.27 13.35 5.72
N ILE A 92 -4.07 12.80 6.63
CA ILE A 92 -5.34 13.42 7.04
C ILE A 92 -5.11 14.80 7.67
N ASN A 93 -4.14 14.92 8.57
CA ASN A 93 -3.82 16.19 9.22
C ASN A 93 -3.31 17.23 8.20
N GLN A 94 -2.46 16.81 7.26
CA GLN A 94 -2.02 17.68 6.15
C GLN A 94 -3.19 18.11 5.26
N LEU A 95 -4.13 17.21 4.98
CA LEU A 95 -5.30 17.49 4.16
C LEU A 95 -6.25 18.45 4.88
N SER A 96 -6.51 18.21 6.16
CA SER A 96 -7.28 19.10 7.03
C SER A 96 -6.64 20.49 7.10
N GLY A 97 -5.32 20.55 7.27
CA GLY A 97 -4.55 21.79 7.21
C GLY A 97 -4.74 22.52 5.88
N TYR A 98 -4.60 21.84 4.74
CA TYR A 98 -4.80 22.47 3.44
C TYR A 98 -6.19 23.08 3.23
N PHE A 99 -7.24 22.52 3.83
CA PHE A 99 -8.60 23.03 3.70
C PHE A 99 -9.00 24.08 4.74
N TYR A 100 -8.40 24.05 5.94
CA TYR A 100 -8.79 24.91 7.08
C TYR A 100 -7.70 25.84 7.59
N SER A 101 -6.48 25.71 7.08
CA SER A 101 -5.37 26.61 7.33
C SER A 101 -4.66 26.95 6.01
N ASP A 102 -3.81 27.97 6.00
CA ASP A 102 -3.00 28.35 4.83
C ASP A 102 -1.86 27.34 4.54
N ALA A 103 -2.02 26.08 4.95
CA ALA A 103 -1.03 25.04 4.75
C ALA A 103 -1.02 24.56 3.30
N LEU A 104 0.17 24.21 2.79
CA LEU A 104 0.31 23.69 1.43
C LEU A 104 0.07 22.19 1.39
N TRP A 105 -0.72 21.74 0.41
CA TRP A 105 -0.86 20.33 0.09
C TRP A 105 0.26 19.90 -0.87
N ILE A 106 1.07 18.94 -0.44
CA ILE A 106 2.12 18.35 -1.26
C ILE A 106 1.59 17.04 -1.86
N GLU A 107 1.46 17.01 -3.18
CA GLU A 107 1.22 15.77 -3.91
C GLU A 107 2.43 14.84 -3.79
N ARG A 108 2.15 13.56 -3.59
CA ARG A 108 3.17 12.52 -3.41
C ARG A 108 3.08 11.52 -4.54
N ASP A 109 4.22 11.07 -5.02
CA ASP A 109 4.31 10.05 -6.05
C ASP A 109 4.05 8.64 -5.48
N ALA A 110 3.92 7.67 -6.38
CA ALA A 110 3.64 6.28 -6.00
C ALA A 110 4.77 5.65 -5.18
N GLU A 111 6.02 6.04 -5.43
CA GLU A 111 7.19 5.53 -4.71
C GLU A 111 7.17 5.96 -3.23
N TRP A 112 6.88 7.24 -2.98
CA TRP A 112 6.72 7.76 -1.63
C TRP A 112 5.56 7.10 -0.90
N LEU A 113 4.41 6.93 -1.57
CA LEU A 113 3.23 6.28 -0.97
C LEU A 113 3.54 4.81 -0.60
N ALA A 114 4.26 4.08 -1.44
CA ALA A 114 4.68 2.71 -1.13
C ALA A 114 5.67 2.66 0.05
N ALA A 115 6.65 3.58 0.11
CA ALA A 115 7.54 3.70 1.26
C ALA A 115 6.78 4.05 2.55
N ARG A 116 5.73 4.86 2.43
CA ARG A 116 4.86 5.24 3.55
C ARG A 116 4.05 4.05 4.07
N VAL A 117 3.50 3.21 3.19
CA VAL A 117 2.83 1.96 3.57
C VAL A 117 3.74 1.08 4.42
N ARG A 118 4.98 0.84 3.96
CA ARG A 118 5.96 0.02 4.71
C ARG A 118 6.26 0.60 6.10
N LYS A 119 6.31 1.94 6.22
CA LYS A 119 6.51 2.61 7.51
C LYS A 119 5.32 2.41 8.45
N LEU A 120 4.09 2.45 7.92
CA LEU A 120 2.87 2.21 8.70
C LEU A 120 2.75 0.74 9.13
N GLU A 121 3.08 -0.19 8.24
CA GLU A 121 3.15 -1.63 8.55
C GLU A 121 4.16 -1.92 9.66
N ALA A 122 5.36 -1.32 9.57
CA ALA A 122 6.36 -1.44 10.64
C ALA A 122 5.86 -0.87 11.97
N ALA A 123 5.09 0.21 11.95
CA ALA A 123 4.51 0.78 13.17
C ALA A 123 3.46 -0.14 13.80
N ILE A 124 2.66 -0.86 12.99
CA ILE A 124 1.72 -1.88 13.47
C ILE A 124 2.47 -3.01 14.16
N ILE A 125 3.52 -3.56 13.52
CA ILE A 125 4.32 -4.66 14.08
C ILE A 125 4.95 -4.26 15.42
N VAL A 126 5.50 -3.05 15.52
CA VAL A 126 6.08 -2.54 16.76
C VAL A 126 5.02 -2.37 17.85
N ALA A 127 3.82 -1.94 17.50
CA ALA A 127 2.72 -1.79 18.45
C ALA A 127 2.21 -3.15 18.95
N GLU A 128 2.05 -4.13 18.07
CA GLU A 128 1.69 -5.52 18.45
C GLU A 128 2.74 -6.14 19.39
N GLN A 129 4.03 -5.94 19.10
CA GLN A 129 5.12 -6.40 19.97
C GLN A 129 5.16 -5.69 21.32
N SER A 130 4.58 -4.48 21.43
CA SER A 130 4.48 -3.75 22.70
C SER A 130 3.25 -4.15 23.53
N GLU A 131 2.18 -4.63 22.89
CA GLU A 131 1.00 -5.18 23.58
C GLU A 131 1.31 -6.51 24.29
N ASP A 132 2.18 -7.35 23.70
CA ASP A 132 2.62 -8.62 24.31
C ASP A 132 3.52 -8.45 25.56
N VAL A 133 3.95 -7.21 25.88
CA VAL A 133 4.81 -6.89 27.03
C VAL A 133 4.00 -6.28 28.20
N ASP A 134 2.73 -5.92 27.99
CA ASP A 134 1.97 -5.04 28.90
C ASP A 134 0.94 -5.76 29.80
N GLU A 135 1.23 -6.98 30.26
CA GLU A 135 0.54 -7.59 31.42
C GLU A 135 1.34 -7.54 32.73
N THR A 136 2.57 -6.99 32.74
CA THR A 136 3.36 -6.89 33.97
C THR A 136 3.98 -5.52 34.21
N LYS A 137 3.21 -4.65 34.88
CA LYS A 137 3.64 -3.45 35.65
C LYS A 137 4.36 -2.38 34.81
N VAL A 138 4.00 -1.10 34.85
CA VAL A 138 3.93 -0.24 36.03
C VAL A 138 3.09 0.98 35.61
N SER A 139 2.05 1.25 36.39
CA SER A 139 1.37 2.54 36.43
C SER A 139 2.30 3.64 36.92
N ASP A 140 2.04 4.84 36.40
CA ASP A 140 2.33 6.15 37.02
C ASP A 140 3.62 6.84 36.56
N VAL A 141 3.44 7.80 35.65
CA VAL A 141 3.98 9.18 35.56
C VAL A 141 3.44 9.69 34.21
N GLY A 142 2.39 10.49 34.13
CA GLY A 142 2.33 11.84 34.68
C GLY A 142 2.77 12.82 33.60
N GLU A 143 1.82 13.26 32.77
CA GLU A 143 1.95 14.43 31.89
C GLU A 143 2.46 15.65 32.69
N SER A 144 3.45 16.38 32.17
CA SER A 144 3.46 17.85 32.21
C SER A 144 4.61 18.47 31.41
N ASP A 145 4.20 19.39 30.55
CA ASP A 145 4.79 20.70 30.26
C ASP A 145 6.18 20.81 29.61
N ILE A 146 6.11 20.92 28.29
CA ILE A 146 7.05 21.67 27.46
C ILE A 146 6.92 23.15 27.83
N VAL A 147 7.89 23.70 28.56
CA VAL A 147 8.02 25.16 28.74
C VAL A 147 8.99 25.70 27.70
N GLU A 148 8.42 26.60 26.92
CA GLU A 148 9.00 27.44 25.87
C GLU A 148 10.19 28.25 26.40
N HIS A 149 11.30 28.23 25.65
CA HIS A 149 12.46 29.07 25.90
C HIS A 149 12.13 30.54 25.69
N ALA A 150 12.09 31.33 26.77
CA ALA A 150 12.14 32.79 26.68
C ALA A 150 13.59 33.27 26.69
N ALA A 151 13.96 33.93 25.60
CA ALA A 151 15.18 34.74 25.48
C ALA A 151 15.10 35.96 26.42
N VAL A 152 16.14 36.17 27.23
CA VAL A 152 16.43 37.42 27.94
C VAL A 152 17.96 37.54 27.95
N ALA A 153 18.51 38.24 26.97
CA ALA A 153 18.96 39.64 27.05
C ALA A 153 20.36 39.73 27.68
N GLU A 154 21.33 39.97 26.80
CA GLU A 154 22.66 40.47 27.12
C GLU A 154 22.55 41.72 27.99
N GLY A 155 23.29 41.72 29.10
CA GLY A 155 23.59 42.89 29.90
C GLY A 155 25.09 42.98 30.02
N GLU A 156 25.66 43.93 29.27
CA GLU A 156 27.01 44.48 29.43
C GLU A 156 27.14 45.23 30.76
N ASP A 157 28.40 45.41 31.18
CA ASP A 157 28.91 46.39 32.17
C ASP A 157 28.62 46.07 33.66
N ASP A 158 29.56 46.10 34.62
CA ASP A 158 30.82 46.84 34.76
C ASP A 158 31.89 45.98 35.47
N GLU A 159 33.13 46.02 34.98
CA GLU A 159 34.32 45.55 35.70
C GLU A 159 34.75 46.60 36.73
N ASP A 160 34.25 46.51 37.97
CA ASP A 160 34.84 47.24 39.10
C ASP A 160 36.01 46.42 39.69
N GLU A 161 37.19 46.68 39.12
CA GLU A 161 38.49 46.28 39.62
C GLU A 161 38.76 47.00 40.96
N VAL A 162 38.38 46.37 42.08
CA VAL A 162 38.72 46.86 43.43
C VAL A 162 40.21 46.62 43.71
N ASP A 163 40.99 47.65 43.43
CA ASP A 163 42.41 47.79 43.73
C ASP A 163 42.65 47.72 45.25
N ALA A 164 42.84 46.52 45.77
CA ALA A 164 43.18 46.26 47.17
C ALA A 164 44.68 46.46 47.41
N SER A 165 45.19 47.67 47.19
CA SER A 165 46.51 48.08 47.65
C SER A 165 46.66 49.60 47.78
N ASP A 166 45.88 50.20 48.66
CA ASP A 166 46.44 51.29 49.47
C ASP A 166 45.67 51.47 50.78
N THR A 167 46.33 51.98 51.81
CA THR A 167 45.83 52.20 53.19
C THR A 167 46.09 51.09 54.22
N ILE A 168 47.35 50.68 54.38
CA ILE A 168 47.87 50.26 55.70
C ILE A 168 49.16 51.03 55.97
N ALA A 169 49.09 52.36 56.01
CA ALA A 169 50.25 53.17 56.40
C ALA A 169 49.88 54.61 56.83
N ASP A 170 48.90 54.82 57.71
CA ASP A 170 48.97 55.99 58.58
C ASP A 170 48.16 55.77 59.86
N GLY A 171 48.84 55.77 61.01
CA GLY A 171 48.18 55.46 62.28
C GLY A 171 49.10 55.18 63.47
N LEU A 172 50.33 55.68 63.46
CA LEU A 172 51.15 55.81 64.68
C LEU A 172 51.56 57.28 64.85
N ARG A 173 50.56 58.13 65.10
CA ARG A 173 50.78 59.44 65.74
C ARG A 173 49.99 59.46 67.04
N PRO A 174 50.60 59.76 68.20
CA PRO A 174 49.84 60.04 69.40
C PRO A 174 49.31 61.46 69.29
N VAL A 175 48.18 61.63 68.64
CA VAL A 175 47.37 62.84 68.82
C VAL A 175 46.45 62.55 70.00
N GLN A 176 46.43 63.45 70.98
CA GLN A 176 45.42 63.44 72.02
C GLN A 176 44.05 63.71 71.38
N SER A 177 43.44 62.66 70.83
CA SER A 177 42.07 62.68 70.28
C SER A 177 41.07 62.57 71.43
N ASP A 178 39.99 63.34 71.36
CA ASP A 178 38.89 63.28 72.31
C ASP A 178 38.40 61.82 72.43
N PRO A 179 38.06 61.31 73.63
CA PRO A 179 37.47 59.98 73.78
C PRO A 179 36.26 59.73 72.86
N THR A 180 35.57 60.79 72.44
CA THR A 180 34.47 60.76 71.46
C THR A 180 34.94 60.33 70.06
N ASP A 181 36.04 60.89 69.54
CA ASP A 181 36.58 60.53 68.21
C ASP A 181 37.04 59.06 68.12
N ARG A 182 37.55 58.53 69.24
CA ARG A 182 37.96 57.12 69.34
C ARG A 182 36.77 56.18 69.35
N PHE A 183 35.65 56.61 69.95
CA PHE A 183 34.41 55.87 69.96
C PHE A 183 33.78 55.84 68.56
N ASP A 184 33.75 56.98 67.87
CA ASP A 184 33.21 57.09 66.51
C ASP A 184 34.02 56.24 65.51
N SER A 185 35.36 56.23 65.63
CA SER A 185 36.21 55.35 64.82
C SER A 185 35.99 53.86 65.09
N ALA A 186 35.74 53.49 66.35
CA ALA A 186 35.42 52.10 66.71
C ALA A 186 34.04 51.68 66.19
N MET A 187 33.05 52.58 66.23
CA MET A 187 31.72 52.36 65.66
C MET A 187 31.77 52.17 64.14
N ALA A 188 32.50 53.03 63.41
CA ALA A 188 32.67 52.88 61.96
C ALA A 188 33.35 51.54 61.58
N ARG A 189 34.31 51.08 62.39
CA ARG A 189 34.93 49.76 62.20
C ARG A 189 33.97 48.61 62.48
N LEU A 190 33.10 48.74 63.48
CA LEU A 190 32.07 47.74 63.77
C LEU A 190 31.02 47.67 62.66
N GLU A 191 30.63 48.80 62.09
CA GLU A 191 29.73 48.86 60.93
C GLU A 191 30.37 48.21 59.69
N ALA A 192 31.63 48.52 59.38
CA ALA A 192 32.35 47.88 58.28
C ALA A 192 32.55 46.37 58.48
N LEU A 193 32.74 45.91 59.72
CA LEU A 193 32.79 44.48 60.03
C LEU A 193 31.44 43.80 59.87
N ARG A 194 30.34 44.50 60.16
CA ARG A 194 28.98 44.00 59.97
C ARG A 194 28.65 43.88 58.49
N GLU A 195 28.97 44.88 57.68
CA GLU A 195 28.79 44.82 56.22
C GLU A 195 29.59 43.66 55.61
N ARG A 196 30.84 43.45 56.06
CA ARG A 196 31.63 42.29 55.63
C ARG A 196 31.02 40.96 56.06
N ALA A 197 30.43 40.87 57.25
CA ALA A 197 29.73 39.67 57.68
C ALA A 197 28.51 39.38 56.78
N GLU A 198 27.73 40.41 56.44
CA GLU A 198 26.58 40.28 55.53
C GLU A 198 27.02 39.87 54.11
N GLN A 199 28.17 40.37 53.63
CA GLN A 199 28.77 39.94 52.36
C GLN A 199 29.23 38.48 52.38
N ILE A 200 29.82 38.03 53.49
CA ILE A 200 30.21 36.62 53.67
C ILE A 200 28.98 35.72 53.63
N ASP A 201 27.92 36.08 54.37
CA ASP A 201 26.67 35.31 54.37
C ASP A 201 26.04 35.22 52.96
N ALA A 202 26.12 36.30 52.17
CA ALA A 202 25.63 36.30 50.79
C ALA A 202 26.48 35.41 49.85
N VAL A 203 27.80 35.36 50.05
CA VAL A 203 28.69 34.47 49.31
C VAL A 203 28.44 33.02 49.70
N ASP A 204 28.27 32.71 50.98
CA ASP A 204 27.97 31.36 51.45
C ASP A 204 26.64 30.85 50.87
N GLN A 205 25.62 31.70 50.76
CA GLN A 205 24.36 31.35 50.07
C GLN A 205 24.58 31.03 48.58
N LYS A 206 25.42 31.80 47.89
CA LYS A 206 25.76 31.53 46.48
C LYS A 206 26.54 30.22 46.32
N ILE A 207 27.46 29.91 47.25
CA ILE A 207 28.20 28.65 47.26
C ILE A 207 27.23 27.48 47.45
N GLN A 208 26.32 27.55 48.41
CA GLN A 208 25.32 26.50 48.64
C GLN A 208 24.40 26.28 47.43
N ALA A 209 23.99 27.36 46.75
CA ALA A 209 23.20 27.28 45.53
C ALA A 209 23.99 26.59 44.40
N ALA A 210 25.25 26.96 44.21
CA ALA A 210 26.13 26.34 43.21
C ALA A 210 26.40 24.87 43.51
N GLU A 211 26.65 24.50 44.78
CA GLU A 211 26.83 23.10 45.19
C GLU A 211 25.57 22.26 44.90
N SER A 212 24.39 22.82 45.16
CA SER A 212 23.11 22.17 44.86
C SER A 212 22.92 21.96 43.35
N GLU A 213 23.30 22.94 42.53
CA GLU A 213 23.25 22.83 41.08
C GLU A 213 24.25 21.79 40.55
N PHE A 214 25.48 21.77 41.08
CA PHE A 214 26.49 20.76 40.74
C PHE A 214 25.99 19.35 41.04
N GLN A 215 25.37 19.11 42.20
CA GLN A 215 24.79 17.81 42.54
C GLN A 215 23.69 17.40 41.56
N ARG A 216 22.82 18.34 41.16
CA ARG A 216 21.78 18.08 40.17
C ARG A 216 22.37 17.71 38.81
N LEU A 217 23.37 18.45 38.35
CA LEU A 217 24.04 18.20 37.07
C LEU A 217 24.76 16.85 37.07
N ASP A 218 25.37 16.45 38.18
CA ASP A 218 26.07 15.17 38.30
C ASP A 218 25.08 13.99 38.17
N VAL A 219 23.91 14.09 38.80
CA VAL A 219 22.81 13.11 38.65
C VAL A 219 22.32 13.04 37.21
N ASP A 220 22.13 14.20 36.55
CA ASP A 220 21.71 14.24 35.15
C ASP A 220 22.75 13.63 34.20
N LEU A 221 24.04 13.88 34.46
CA LEU A 221 25.15 13.32 33.68
C LEU A 221 25.16 11.79 33.81
N GLU A 222 25.03 11.27 35.03
CA GLU A 222 25.01 9.82 35.27
C GLU A 222 23.81 9.16 34.59
N ARG A 223 22.63 9.79 34.66
CA ARG A 223 21.44 9.34 33.90
C ARG A 223 21.72 9.30 32.40
N LYS A 224 22.35 10.33 31.82
CA LYS A 224 22.72 10.34 30.40
C LYS A 224 23.75 9.28 30.03
N ARG A 225 24.69 8.95 30.91
CA ARG A 225 25.61 7.83 30.70
C ARG A 225 24.89 6.50 30.64
N GLN A 226 23.95 6.26 31.54
CA GLN A 226 23.14 5.04 31.54
C GLN A 226 22.26 4.93 30.30
N GLU A 227 21.65 6.04 29.85
CA GLU A 227 20.91 6.09 28.58
C GLU A 227 21.81 5.68 27.40
N LEU A 228 23.03 6.22 27.31
CA LEU A 228 24.00 5.87 26.26
C LEU A 228 24.42 4.40 26.31
N GLU A 229 24.68 3.87 27.50
CA GLU A 229 25.08 2.48 27.69
C GLU A 229 23.96 1.51 27.29
N ALA A 230 22.70 1.89 27.49
CA ALA A 230 21.53 1.15 27.01
C ALA A 230 21.34 1.21 25.48
N PHE A 231 21.86 2.22 24.78
CA PHE A 231 21.80 2.31 23.31
C PHE A 231 22.83 1.41 22.62
N ASN A 232 24.01 1.21 23.22
CA ASN A 232 25.08 0.39 22.66
C ASN A 232 24.65 -1.05 22.27
N PRO A 233 23.95 -1.83 23.10
CA PRO A 233 23.51 -3.17 22.72
C PRO A 233 22.49 -3.15 21.57
N LYS A 234 21.60 -2.14 21.52
CA LYS A 234 20.62 -1.99 20.43
C LYS A 234 21.30 -1.69 19.09
N ILE A 235 22.38 -0.90 19.12
CA ILE A 235 23.20 -0.64 17.93
C ILE A 235 23.90 -1.93 17.50
N ALA A 236 24.51 -2.67 18.43
CA ALA A 236 25.17 -3.93 18.12
C ALA A 236 24.22 -4.99 17.54
N GLU A 237 23.00 -5.10 18.08
CA GLU A 237 21.95 -5.97 17.54
C GLU A 237 21.57 -5.58 16.10
N LYS A 238 21.35 -4.29 15.82
CA LYS A 238 21.04 -3.82 14.47
C LYS A 238 22.19 -4.05 13.50
N MET A 239 23.43 -3.80 13.92
CA MET A 239 24.62 -4.04 13.10
C MET A 239 24.84 -5.52 12.78
N THR A 240 24.47 -6.43 13.68
CA THR A 240 24.58 -7.88 13.45
C THR A 240 23.43 -8.42 12.59
N ALA A 241 22.23 -7.84 12.70
CA ALA A 241 21.08 -8.21 11.88
C ALA A 241 21.20 -7.74 10.42
N GLN A 242 21.82 -6.58 10.18
CA GLN A 242 21.92 -5.97 8.85
C GLN A 242 22.54 -6.91 7.78
N PRO A 243 23.71 -7.55 7.99
CA PRO A 243 24.28 -8.48 7.01
C PRO A 243 23.38 -9.67 6.68
N SER A 244 22.62 -10.18 7.66
CA SER A 244 21.66 -11.27 7.44
C SER A 244 20.49 -10.85 6.56
N ILE A 245 20.01 -9.62 6.71
CA ILE A 245 18.95 -9.05 5.87
C ILE A 245 19.49 -8.82 4.45
N GLU A 246 20.68 -8.26 4.32
CA GLU A 246 21.34 -8.05 3.02
C GLU A 246 21.55 -9.36 2.26
N LEU A 247 21.99 -10.42 2.95
CA LEU A 247 22.13 -11.74 2.34
C LEU A 247 20.79 -12.32 1.86
N ARG A 248 19.74 -12.21 2.68
CA ARG A 248 18.38 -12.64 2.30
C ARG A 248 17.84 -11.84 1.11
N LEU A 249 18.15 -10.55 1.03
CA LEU A 249 17.76 -9.71 -0.10
C LEU A 249 18.45 -10.18 -1.40
N ILE A 250 19.75 -10.48 -1.35
CA ILE A 250 20.49 -11.01 -2.50
C ILE A 250 19.92 -12.36 -2.95
N GLN A 251 19.60 -13.25 -2.01
CA GLN A 251 18.99 -14.55 -2.31
C GLN A 251 17.61 -14.39 -2.97
N ALA A 252 16.75 -13.54 -2.41
CA ALA A 252 15.45 -13.26 -3.00
C ALA A 252 15.55 -12.67 -4.41
N GLN A 253 16.52 -11.77 -4.66
CA GLN A 253 16.77 -11.23 -6.00
C GLN A 253 17.21 -12.30 -7.00
N GLN A 254 18.04 -13.26 -6.58
CA GLN A 254 18.46 -14.39 -7.42
C GLN A 254 17.28 -15.31 -7.74
N GLU A 255 16.43 -15.62 -6.75
CA GLU A 255 15.23 -16.43 -6.94
C GLU A 255 14.25 -15.77 -7.92
N VAL A 256 14.03 -14.45 -7.79
CA VAL A 256 13.19 -13.69 -8.75
C VAL A 256 13.76 -13.80 -10.16
N SER A 257 15.07 -13.61 -10.35
CA SER A 257 15.70 -13.71 -11.67
C SER A 257 15.53 -15.11 -12.29
N VAL A 258 15.63 -16.18 -11.48
CA VAL A 258 15.38 -17.55 -11.95
C VAL A 258 13.92 -17.75 -12.33
N LEU A 259 12.98 -17.27 -11.52
CA LEU A 259 11.55 -17.38 -11.80
C LEU A 259 11.15 -16.59 -13.05
N GLU A 260 11.73 -15.41 -13.28
CA GLU A 260 11.52 -14.62 -14.51
C GLU A 260 12.00 -15.38 -15.75
N ALA A 261 13.17 -16.02 -15.69
CA ALA A 261 13.68 -16.84 -16.79
C ALA A 261 12.78 -18.06 -17.07
N GLN A 262 12.29 -18.72 -16.02
CA GLN A 262 11.35 -19.84 -16.15
C GLN A 262 10.01 -19.38 -16.76
N LEU A 263 9.51 -18.21 -16.35
CA LEU A 263 8.28 -17.64 -16.90
C LEU A 263 8.44 -17.29 -18.39
N ALA A 264 9.58 -16.74 -18.79
CA ALA A 264 9.88 -16.46 -20.19
C ALA A 264 9.90 -17.75 -21.04
N ALA A 265 10.59 -18.80 -20.57
CA ALA A 265 10.63 -20.09 -21.26
C ALA A 265 9.25 -20.77 -21.32
N ALA A 266 8.41 -20.62 -20.29
CA ALA A 266 7.05 -21.14 -20.30
C ALA A 266 6.14 -20.40 -21.29
N ARG A 267 6.32 -19.08 -21.45
CA ARG A 267 5.59 -18.28 -22.46
C ARG A 267 5.97 -18.68 -23.88
N GLU A 268 7.26 -18.87 -24.15
CA GLU A 268 7.73 -19.33 -25.47
C GLU A 268 7.11 -20.67 -25.85
N LYS A 269 7.10 -21.65 -24.93
CA LYS A 269 6.44 -22.95 -25.16
C LYS A 269 4.93 -22.83 -25.39
N LEU A 270 4.27 -21.87 -24.72
CA LEU A 270 2.85 -21.63 -24.93
C LEU A 270 2.60 -21.04 -26.32
N ASP A 271 3.43 -20.10 -26.76
CA ASP A 271 3.34 -19.51 -28.09
C ASP A 271 3.56 -20.58 -29.18
N GLU A 272 4.56 -21.44 -29.01
CA GLU A 272 4.79 -22.60 -29.90
C GLU A 272 3.55 -23.49 -30.00
N ALA A 273 3.00 -23.92 -28.85
CA ALA A 273 1.80 -24.77 -28.82
C ALA A 273 0.57 -24.10 -29.45
N MET A 274 0.42 -22.78 -29.28
CA MET A 274 -0.65 -22.01 -29.91
C MET A 274 -0.50 -21.96 -31.44
N THR A 275 0.74 -21.81 -31.93
CA THR A 275 1.01 -21.85 -33.38
C THR A 275 0.73 -23.22 -33.98
N GLU A 276 1.15 -24.30 -33.32
CA GLU A 276 0.89 -25.68 -33.75
C GLU A 276 -0.62 -25.98 -33.75
N SER A 277 -1.34 -25.56 -32.70
CA SER A 277 -2.79 -25.71 -32.63
C SER A 277 -3.49 -24.95 -33.76
N GLY A 278 -3.02 -23.77 -34.14
CA GLY A 278 -3.52 -23.02 -35.29
C GLY A 278 -3.29 -23.76 -36.62
N GLN A 279 -2.11 -24.34 -36.82
CA GLN A 279 -1.78 -25.14 -38.00
C GLN A 279 -2.69 -26.37 -38.12
N LEU A 280 -2.83 -27.15 -37.04
CA LEU A 280 -3.68 -28.33 -37.01
C LEU A 280 -5.16 -27.98 -37.27
N THR A 281 -5.63 -26.83 -36.76
CA THR A 281 -6.99 -26.35 -37.04
C THR A 281 -7.18 -26.10 -38.53
N GLY A 282 -6.21 -25.44 -39.19
CA GLY A 282 -6.24 -25.21 -40.64
C GLY A 282 -6.18 -26.51 -41.45
N GLU A 283 -5.37 -27.49 -41.03
CA GLU A 283 -5.31 -28.80 -41.67
C GLU A 283 -6.64 -29.56 -41.56
N ILE A 284 -7.30 -29.51 -40.39
CA ILE A 284 -8.63 -30.11 -40.17
C ILE A 284 -9.67 -29.46 -41.09
N GLU A 285 -9.70 -28.12 -41.18
CA GLU A 285 -10.62 -27.41 -42.06
C GLU A 285 -10.41 -27.81 -43.53
N SER A 286 -9.16 -27.87 -43.98
CA SER A 286 -8.82 -28.33 -45.34
C SER A 286 -9.27 -29.78 -45.58
N ALA A 287 -9.08 -30.67 -44.62
CA ALA A 287 -9.50 -32.07 -44.72
C ALA A 287 -11.03 -32.21 -44.77
N ILE A 288 -11.76 -31.39 -44.01
CA ILE A 288 -13.23 -31.33 -44.05
C ILE A 288 -13.71 -30.90 -45.44
N CYS A 289 -13.13 -29.84 -46.02
CA CYS A 289 -13.48 -29.41 -47.38
C CYS A 289 -13.24 -30.52 -48.41
N ALA A 290 -12.07 -31.16 -48.38
CA ALA A 290 -11.75 -32.26 -49.29
C ALA A 290 -12.70 -33.45 -49.13
N ARG A 291 -13.08 -33.78 -47.89
CA ARG A 291 -14.09 -34.82 -47.61
C ARG A 291 -15.44 -34.46 -48.20
N ASP A 292 -15.91 -33.22 -48.00
CA ASP A 292 -17.22 -32.78 -48.49
C ASP A 292 -17.27 -32.77 -50.04
N GLU A 293 -16.15 -32.44 -50.70
CA GLU A 293 -15.99 -32.57 -52.14
C GLU A 293 -16.05 -34.04 -52.58
N ALA A 294 -15.33 -34.93 -51.90
CA ALA A 294 -15.36 -36.37 -52.18
C ALA A 294 -16.76 -36.97 -51.98
N SER A 295 -17.49 -36.55 -50.92
CA SER A 295 -18.88 -36.97 -50.70
C SER A 295 -19.82 -36.49 -51.81
N LYS A 296 -19.65 -35.26 -52.32
CA LYS A 296 -20.42 -34.79 -53.48
C LYS A 296 -20.14 -35.61 -54.73
N ALA A 297 -18.87 -35.94 -54.99
CA ALA A 297 -18.48 -36.79 -56.11
C ALA A 297 -19.08 -38.20 -55.99
N LEU A 298 -19.06 -38.79 -54.79
CA LEU A 298 -19.66 -40.09 -54.55
C LEU A 298 -21.18 -40.08 -54.82
N ASN A 299 -21.90 -39.10 -54.29
CA ASN A 299 -23.34 -38.96 -54.53
C ASN A 299 -23.68 -38.81 -56.02
N ALA A 300 -22.82 -38.13 -56.80
CA ALA A 300 -22.99 -38.02 -58.25
C ALA A 300 -22.83 -39.39 -58.94
N VAL A 301 -21.83 -40.18 -58.55
CA VAL A 301 -21.61 -41.54 -59.08
C VAL A 301 -22.76 -42.48 -58.70
N GLU A 302 -23.31 -42.37 -57.49
CA GLU A 302 -24.49 -43.14 -57.08
C GLU A 302 -25.69 -42.81 -57.96
N ALA A 303 -25.95 -41.53 -58.24
CA ALA A 303 -27.02 -41.11 -59.14
C ALA A 303 -26.81 -41.61 -60.58
N GLU A 304 -25.56 -41.62 -61.08
CA GLU A 304 -25.24 -42.21 -62.38
C GLU A 304 -25.46 -43.73 -62.40
N CYS A 305 -25.07 -44.44 -61.34
CA CYS A 305 -25.34 -45.88 -61.20
C CYS A 305 -26.85 -46.17 -61.23
N ASP A 306 -27.65 -45.41 -60.49
CA ASP A 306 -29.12 -45.56 -60.49
C ASP A 306 -29.71 -45.32 -61.90
N ALA A 307 -29.20 -44.33 -62.63
CA ALA A 307 -29.59 -44.09 -64.01
C ALA A 307 -29.21 -45.26 -64.95
N VAL A 308 -28.05 -45.89 -64.75
CA VAL A 308 -27.64 -47.08 -65.51
C VAL A 308 -28.52 -48.28 -65.18
N ILE A 309 -28.83 -48.51 -63.90
CA ILE A 309 -29.72 -49.62 -63.46
C ILE A 309 -31.09 -49.48 -64.12
N THR A 310 -31.70 -48.28 -64.05
CA THR A 310 -32.99 -48.03 -64.69
C THR A 310 -32.95 -48.21 -66.21
N SER A 311 -31.87 -47.78 -66.87
CA SER A 311 -31.64 -48.02 -68.29
C SER A 311 -31.56 -49.52 -68.61
N CYS A 312 -30.79 -50.30 -67.85
CA CYS A 312 -30.70 -51.75 -68.00
C CYS A 312 -32.06 -52.44 -67.85
N ASP A 313 -32.84 -52.08 -66.83
CA ASP A 313 -34.21 -52.60 -66.64
C ASP A 313 -35.12 -52.32 -67.83
N THR A 314 -35.00 -51.12 -68.43
CA THR A 314 -35.77 -50.78 -69.63
C THR A 314 -35.35 -51.60 -70.85
N LEU A 315 -34.05 -51.78 -71.07
CA LEU A 315 -33.52 -52.61 -72.15
C LEU A 315 -33.92 -54.07 -71.99
N GLU A 316 -33.94 -54.60 -70.76
CA GLU A 316 -34.37 -55.97 -70.49
C GLU A 316 -35.86 -56.17 -70.78
N LYS A 317 -36.70 -55.18 -70.45
CA LYS A 317 -38.12 -55.16 -70.85
C LYS A 317 -38.28 -55.11 -72.37
N GLN A 318 -37.52 -54.25 -73.06
CA GLN A 318 -37.54 -54.16 -74.53
C GLN A 318 -37.11 -55.47 -75.19
N LYS A 319 -36.04 -56.10 -74.68
CA LYS A 319 -35.57 -57.42 -75.14
C LYS A 319 -36.68 -58.47 -75.05
N LYS A 320 -37.35 -58.60 -73.88
CA LYS A 320 -38.47 -59.54 -73.70
C LYS A 320 -39.61 -59.30 -74.68
N ALA A 321 -39.95 -58.03 -74.95
CA ALA A 321 -41.00 -57.69 -75.91
C ALA A 321 -40.64 -58.08 -77.35
N LEU A 322 -39.37 -57.88 -77.75
CA LEU A 322 -38.87 -58.32 -79.06
C LEU A 322 -38.86 -59.84 -79.20
N GLU A 323 -38.46 -60.58 -78.17
CA GLU A 323 -38.51 -62.04 -78.15
C GLU A 323 -39.95 -62.57 -78.31
N LEU A 324 -40.93 -61.94 -77.65
CA LEU A 324 -42.35 -62.28 -77.80
C LEU A 324 -42.85 -62.01 -79.23
N SER A 325 -42.54 -60.84 -79.79
CA SER A 325 -42.89 -60.51 -81.18
C SER A 325 -42.23 -61.44 -82.19
N ALA A 326 -41.00 -61.91 -81.93
CA ALA A 326 -40.33 -62.87 -82.78
C ALA A 326 -41.02 -64.25 -82.74
N ALA A 327 -41.45 -64.70 -81.56
CA ALA A 327 -42.20 -65.93 -81.40
C ALA A 327 -43.57 -65.87 -82.13
N GLU A 328 -44.29 -64.75 -82.02
CA GLU A 328 -45.55 -64.52 -82.76
C GLU A 328 -45.34 -64.57 -84.27
N ARG A 329 -44.22 -64.02 -84.78
CA ARG A 329 -43.89 -64.08 -86.21
C ARG A 329 -43.57 -65.50 -86.67
N GLU A 330 -42.83 -66.28 -85.88
CA GLU A 330 -42.59 -67.70 -86.19
C GLU A 330 -43.91 -68.50 -86.24
N GLU A 331 -44.84 -68.22 -85.33
CA GLU A 331 -46.14 -68.86 -85.30
C GLU A 331 -47.00 -68.47 -86.52
N MET A 332 -47.01 -67.18 -86.89
CA MET A 332 -47.62 -66.70 -88.14
C MET A 332 -47.06 -67.40 -89.37
N VAL A 333 -45.74 -67.55 -89.47
CA VAL A 333 -45.09 -68.27 -90.58
C VAL A 333 -45.51 -69.74 -90.61
N ARG A 334 -45.64 -70.40 -89.44
CA ARG A 334 -46.19 -71.77 -89.34
C ARG A 334 -47.63 -71.83 -89.82
N ILE A 335 -48.48 -70.89 -89.42
CA ILE A 335 -49.88 -70.82 -89.84
C ILE A 335 -49.96 -70.64 -91.35
N GLU A 336 -49.20 -69.72 -91.95
CA GLU A 336 -49.15 -69.54 -93.40
C GLU A 336 -48.69 -70.81 -94.13
N ALA A 337 -47.68 -71.51 -93.60
CA ALA A 337 -47.22 -72.77 -94.19
C ALA A 337 -48.31 -73.86 -94.14
N LEU A 338 -49.07 -73.94 -93.03
CA LEU A 338 -50.19 -74.86 -92.89
C LEU A 338 -51.35 -74.51 -93.83
N LEU A 339 -51.67 -73.22 -93.99
CA LEU A 339 -52.69 -72.75 -94.94
C LEU A 339 -52.30 -73.11 -96.38
N ARG A 340 -51.03 -72.89 -96.79
CA ARG A 340 -50.54 -73.32 -98.11
C ARG A 340 -50.65 -74.83 -98.33
N LEU A 341 -50.39 -75.64 -97.29
CA LEU A 341 -50.58 -77.10 -97.36
C LEU A 341 -52.05 -77.48 -97.54
N LEU A 342 -52.96 -76.80 -96.83
CA LEU A 342 -54.41 -76.99 -96.96
C LEU A 342 -54.91 -76.63 -98.37
N ASP A 343 -54.45 -75.50 -98.92
CA ASP A 343 -54.76 -75.11 -100.30
C ASP A 343 -54.25 -76.15 -101.32
N SER A 344 -53.12 -76.80 -101.05
CA SER A 344 -52.59 -77.87 -101.90
C SER A 344 -53.31 -79.22 -101.80
N LEU A 345 -54.16 -79.41 -100.77
CA LEU A 345 -54.98 -80.62 -100.56
C LEU A 345 -56.43 -80.45 -101.08
N GLY A 346 -56.80 -79.24 -101.51
CA GLY A 346 -58.15 -78.87 -101.99
C GLY A 346 -58.39 -78.99 -103.50
N THR A 347 -57.45 -79.57 -104.24
CA THR A 347 -57.59 -79.95 -105.66
C THR A 347 -57.42 -81.45 -105.80
#